data_AF-A0A1S3MEN2-F1
#
_entry.id   AF-A0A1S3MEN2-F1
#
_cell.length_a   1.000
_cell.length_b   1.000
_cell.length_c   1.000
_cell.angle_alpha   90.00
_cell.angle_beta   90.00
_cell.angle_gamma   90.00
#
_symmetry.space_group_name_H-M   'P 1'
#
loop_
_entity.id
_entity.type
_entity.pdbx_description
1 polymer ?
#
loop_
_entity_poly.entity_id
_entity_poly.type
_entity_poly.pdbx_seq_one_letter_code
_entity_poly.pdbx_strand_id
1 'polypeptide(L)'
;MEHSRCDHRVIGDVSGKGVITLSRCNHRVIVDVSGKGVITHSRCNHRVIVDVSGKGVITHSRCNHRVIVDVSGKGVITHSRCNHRVIVDVSGKGVITHSRCDHRVIVDVSGKGVITHSRCNHRVIVDVSGKGVITHSRCDHRVIVDVSGKGVITHSRCNHRVIVDVSGKGVITHSRCNHRVIVDVSGKGVITLSRCNHRVIVDVSGKGVITHSRCNHRVIVDVSGKGVITLSRCNHRVIVDVSGKGVITLSRCNHRVIVDVSGKGVITHSRCDHRVIVDVSGKGVITHSRCNHRVIVDVSGKGVVTHSRCDS
;
A
#
# COMPACT_ATOMS: atom_id res chain seq x y z
N MET A 1 -9.92 -23.03 33.11
CA MET A 1 -8.69 -22.97 32.31
C MET A 1 -8.51 -24.33 31.69
N GLU A 2 -8.34 -24.43 30.37
CA GLU A 2 -8.00 -25.69 29.70
C GLU A 2 -6.54 -25.64 29.25
N HIS A 3 -5.75 -26.61 29.69
CA HIS A 3 -4.36 -26.81 29.30
C HIS A 3 -4.23 -28.20 28.66
N SER A 4 -4.17 -28.25 27.33
CA SER A 4 -4.23 -29.53 26.60
C SER A 4 -3.02 -29.72 25.67
N ARG A 5 -2.51 -30.96 25.63
CA ARG A 5 -1.72 -31.52 24.51
C ARG A 5 -2.71 -32.28 23.63
N CYS A 6 -2.80 -31.94 22.35
CA CYS A 6 -3.87 -32.46 21.50
C CYS A 6 -3.28 -33.25 20.33
N ASP A 7 -3.41 -34.57 20.45
CA ASP A 7 -3.07 -35.51 19.38
C ASP A 7 -4.27 -35.82 18.45
N HIS A 8 -5.44 -35.17 18.64
CA HIS A 8 -6.68 -35.31 17.86
C HIS A 8 -7.40 -33.96 17.55
N ARG A 9 -8.64 -34.01 17.01
CA ARG A 9 -9.51 -32.84 16.77
C ARG A 9 -10.00 -32.24 18.11
N VAL A 10 -9.88 -30.93 18.25
CA VAL A 10 -10.36 -30.18 19.44
C VAL A 10 -11.46 -29.22 19.00
N ILE A 11 -12.56 -29.21 19.76
CA ILE A 11 -13.65 -28.22 19.68
C ILE A 11 -13.83 -27.71 21.11
N GLY A 12 -13.72 -26.39 21.32
CA GLY A 12 -13.86 -25.79 22.64
C GLY A 12 -14.67 -24.51 22.58
N ASP A 13 -15.73 -24.45 23.38
CA ASP A 13 -16.66 -23.32 23.43
C ASP A 13 -16.60 -22.64 24.79
N VAL A 14 -16.43 -21.31 24.80
CA VAL A 14 -16.38 -20.52 26.03
C VAL A 14 -17.39 -19.39 25.97
N SER A 15 -18.30 -19.34 26.95
CA SER A 15 -19.20 -18.21 27.19
C SER A 15 -18.78 -17.40 28.41
N GLY A 16 -18.71 -16.07 28.28
CA GLY A 16 -18.41 -15.16 29.38
C GLY A 16 -16.96 -14.71 29.40
N LYS A 17 -16.16 -15.17 30.36
CA LYS A 17 -14.72 -14.90 30.44
C LYS A 17 -13.95 -16.22 30.42
N GLY A 18 -12.96 -16.37 29.54
CA GLY A 18 -12.12 -17.55 29.57
C GLY A 18 -10.78 -17.41 28.87
N VAL A 19 -9.92 -18.37 29.17
CA VAL A 19 -8.57 -18.50 28.63
C VAL A 19 -8.40 -19.92 28.12
N ILE A 20 -8.02 -20.05 26.84
CA ILE A 20 -7.73 -21.31 26.18
C ILE A 20 -6.25 -21.32 25.80
N THR A 21 -5.50 -22.31 26.30
CA THR A 21 -4.08 -22.44 25.99
C THR A 21 -3.79 -23.82 25.41
N LEU A 22 -3.34 -23.83 24.16
CA LEU A 22 -3.06 -25.04 23.40
C LEU A 22 -1.57 -25.11 23.04
N SER A 23 -0.89 -26.08 23.65
CA SER A 23 0.57 -26.17 23.60
C SER A 23 1.09 -26.83 22.31
N ARG A 24 0.47 -27.93 21.88
CA ARG A 24 0.77 -28.66 20.64
C ARG A 24 -0.52 -29.28 20.12
N CYS A 25 -0.83 -29.01 18.85
CA CYS A 25 -1.96 -29.63 18.16
C CYS A 25 -1.51 -30.16 16.80
N ASN A 26 -1.63 -31.47 16.59
CA ASN A 26 -1.24 -32.10 15.34
C ASN A 26 -2.36 -32.05 14.27
N HIS A 27 -3.62 -31.93 14.70
CA HIS A 27 -4.80 -31.93 13.82
C HIS A 27 -5.56 -30.59 13.83
N ARG A 28 -6.89 -30.66 13.66
CA ARG A 28 -7.80 -29.51 13.54
C ARG A 28 -8.21 -29.01 14.92
N VAL A 29 -8.14 -27.70 15.09
CA VAL A 29 -8.64 -27.00 16.27
C VAL A 29 -9.74 -26.03 15.83
N ILE A 30 -10.86 -26.05 16.55
CA ILE A 30 -11.97 -25.11 16.43
C ILE A 30 -12.21 -24.55 17.83
N VAL A 31 -12.29 -23.23 17.95
CA VAL A 31 -12.51 -22.55 19.22
C VAL A 31 -13.49 -21.42 19.02
N ASP A 32 -14.60 -21.46 19.76
CA ASP A 32 -15.62 -20.42 19.71
C ASP A 32 -15.71 -19.72 21.07
N VAL A 33 -15.61 -18.39 21.07
CA VAL A 33 -15.70 -17.59 22.30
C VAL A 33 -16.73 -16.49 22.18
N SER A 34 -17.69 -16.48 23.10
CA SER A 34 -18.62 -15.37 23.31
C SER A 34 -18.26 -14.62 24.60
N GLY A 35 -18.09 -13.30 24.50
CA GLY A 35 -17.71 -12.43 25.62
C GLY A 35 -16.26 -11.98 25.58
N LYS A 36 -15.45 -12.31 26.60
CA LYS A 36 -14.04 -11.93 26.71
C LYS A 36 -13.16 -13.18 26.68
N GLY A 37 -12.32 -13.31 25.66
CA GLY A 37 -11.46 -14.48 25.45
C GLY A 37 -9.98 -14.15 25.30
N VAL A 38 -9.12 -15.01 25.84
CA VAL A 38 -7.70 -15.09 25.45
C VAL A 38 -7.42 -16.48 24.92
N ILE A 39 -6.91 -16.56 23.70
CA ILE A 39 -6.64 -17.82 23.01
C ILE A 39 -5.16 -17.82 22.62
N THR A 40 -4.42 -18.81 23.11
CA THR A 40 -2.99 -18.95 22.82
C THR A 40 -2.70 -20.32 22.24
N HIS A 41 -2.16 -20.35 21.02
CA HIS A 41 -1.67 -21.55 20.35
C HIS A 41 -0.16 -21.49 20.17
N SER A 42 0.56 -22.44 20.76
CA SER A 42 2.01 -22.48 20.68
C SER A 42 2.53 -23.18 19.41
N ARG A 43 1.95 -24.33 19.04
CA ARG A 43 2.32 -25.06 17.81
C ARG A 43 1.12 -25.81 17.23
N CYS A 44 0.74 -25.49 15.98
CA CYS A 44 -0.31 -26.22 15.26
C CYS A 44 0.15 -26.65 13.85
N ASN A 45 0.02 -27.94 13.54
CA ASN A 45 0.52 -28.50 12.29
C ASN A 45 -0.48 -28.47 11.13
N HIS A 46 -1.79 -28.33 11.40
CA HIS A 46 -2.83 -28.46 10.38
C HIS A 46 -3.76 -27.24 10.26
N ARG A 47 -4.91 -27.24 10.93
CA ARG A 47 -5.93 -26.21 10.73
C ARG A 47 -6.38 -25.66 12.07
N VAL A 48 -6.40 -24.33 12.19
CA VAL A 48 -6.93 -23.63 13.34
C VAL A 48 -8.03 -22.69 12.85
N ILE A 49 -9.20 -22.79 13.46
CA ILE A 49 -10.36 -21.92 13.23
C ILE A 49 -10.72 -21.34 14.60
N VAL A 50 -10.84 -20.02 14.68
CA VAL A 50 -11.12 -19.31 15.92
C VAL A 50 -12.15 -18.24 15.66
N ASP A 51 -13.30 -18.36 16.30
CA ASP A 51 -14.39 -17.40 16.17
C ASP A 51 -14.59 -16.68 17.51
N VAL A 52 -14.54 -15.35 17.50
CA VAL A 52 -14.73 -14.54 18.72
C VAL A 52 -15.80 -13.48 18.52
N SER A 53 -16.85 -13.58 19.33
CA SER A 53 -17.87 -12.55 19.47
C SER A 53 -17.68 -11.78 20.79
N GLY A 54 -17.19 -10.54 20.72
CA GLY A 54 -16.97 -9.68 21.88
C GLY A 54 -15.57 -9.05 21.93
N LYS A 55 -14.76 -9.40 22.93
CA LYS A 55 -13.37 -8.95 23.06
C LYS A 55 -12.42 -10.15 23.06
N GLY A 56 -11.52 -10.23 22.09
CA GLY A 56 -10.59 -11.35 21.92
C GLY A 56 -9.13 -10.92 21.87
N VAL A 57 -8.26 -11.70 22.50
CA VAL A 57 -6.82 -11.70 22.22
C VAL A 57 -6.43 -13.09 21.72
N ILE A 58 -5.87 -13.16 20.52
CA ILE A 58 -5.54 -14.40 19.83
C ILE A 58 -4.07 -14.38 19.49
N THR A 59 -3.31 -15.35 19.98
CA THR A 59 -1.88 -15.47 19.75
C THR A 59 -1.54 -16.84 19.17
N HIS A 60 -0.98 -16.84 17.96
CA HIS A 60 -0.44 -18.03 17.30
C HIS A 60 1.08 -17.92 17.15
N SER A 61 1.83 -18.75 17.88
CA SER A 61 3.29 -18.74 17.82
C SER A 61 3.86 -19.43 16.57
N ARG A 62 3.36 -20.62 16.22
CA ARG A 62 3.78 -21.38 15.03
C ARG A 62 2.61 -22.16 14.43
N CYS A 63 2.27 -21.85 13.18
CA CYS A 63 1.24 -22.57 12.43
C CYS A 63 1.74 -22.99 11.05
N ASN A 64 1.71 -24.29 10.74
CA ASN A 64 2.32 -24.81 9.52
C ASN A 64 1.39 -24.80 8.29
N HIS A 65 0.07 -24.83 8.47
CA HIS A 65 -0.88 -24.98 7.36
C HIS A 65 -1.89 -23.84 7.27
N ARG A 66 -3.04 -23.90 7.96
CA ARG A 66 -4.10 -22.89 7.79
C ARG A 66 -4.56 -22.35 9.13
N VAL A 67 -4.68 -21.03 9.20
CA VAL A 67 -5.31 -20.34 10.32
C VAL A 67 -6.40 -19.43 9.77
N ILE A 68 -7.60 -19.56 10.32
CA ILE A 68 -8.76 -18.73 10.03
C ILE A 68 -9.19 -18.13 11.37
N VAL A 69 -9.37 -16.82 11.41
CA VAL A 69 -9.73 -16.10 12.63
C VAL A 69 -10.80 -15.08 12.30
N ASP A 70 -11.98 -15.24 12.88
CA ASP A 70 -13.10 -14.33 12.69
C ASP A 70 -13.40 -13.63 14.02
N VAL A 71 -13.40 -12.29 14.00
CA VAL A 71 -13.68 -11.48 15.19
C VAL A 71 -14.78 -10.46 14.94
N SER A 72 -15.88 -10.59 15.67
CA SER A 72 -16.92 -9.58 15.79
C SER A 72 -16.75 -8.82 17.11
N GLY A 73 -16.41 -7.54 17.06
CA GLY A 73 -16.23 -6.67 18.23
C GLY A 73 -14.83 -6.05 18.32
N LYS A 74 -14.04 -6.38 19.34
CA LYS A 74 -12.68 -5.88 19.54
C LYS A 74 -11.67 -7.04 19.57
N GLY A 75 -10.74 -7.06 18.63
CA GLY A 75 -9.74 -8.12 18.50
C GLY A 75 -8.30 -7.62 18.54
N VAL A 76 -7.43 -8.38 19.20
CA VAL A 76 -5.97 -8.31 19.00
C VAL A 76 -5.50 -9.69 18.52
N ILE A 77 -4.89 -9.73 17.35
CA ILE A 77 -4.49 -10.98 16.69
C ILE A 77 -3.00 -10.90 16.41
N THR A 78 -2.24 -11.87 16.91
CA THR A 78 -0.79 -11.93 16.73
C THR A 78 -0.38 -13.29 16.17
N HIS A 79 0.25 -13.29 15.00
CA HIS A 79 0.86 -14.47 14.38
C HIS A 79 2.38 -14.28 14.30
N SER A 80 3.14 -15.07 15.06
CA SER A 80 4.60 -14.97 15.03
C SER A 80 5.22 -15.66 13.81
N ARG A 81 4.78 -16.88 13.48
CA ARG A 81 5.25 -17.64 12.31
C ARG A 81 4.12 -18.45 11.70
N CYS A 82 3.81 -18.21 10.42
CA CYS A 82 2.84 -18.99 9.67
C CYS A 82 3.39 -19.38 8.29
N ASN A 83 3.47 -20.68 8.01
CA ASN A 83 4.16 -21.13 6.80
C ASN A 83 3.26 -21.08 5.55
N HIS A 84 1.94 -21.29 5.67
CA HIS A 84 1.11 -21.53 4.49
C HIS A 84 -0.04 -20.53 4.26
N ARG A 85 -1.13 -20.54 5.04
CA ARG A 85 -2.22 -19.56 4.84
C ARG A 85 -2.75 -19.01 6.16
N VAL A 86 -2.97 -17.71 6.19
CA VAL A 86 -3.67 -17.02 7.27
C VAL A 86 -4.78 -16.16 6.66
N ILE A 87 -5.98 -16.31 7.19
CA ILE A 87 -7.17 -15.52 6.83
C ILE A 87 -7.66 -14.93 8.15
N VAL A 88 -7.90 -13.62 8.16
CA VAL A 88 -8.36 -12.90 9.35
C VAL A 88 -9.44 -11.91 8.96
N ASP A 89 -10.64 -12.12 9.50
CA ASP A 89 -11.78 -11.25 9.26
C ASP A 89 -12.16 -10.54 10.57
N VAL A 90 -12.21 -9.20 10.53
CA VAL A 90 -12.57 -8.41 11.72
C VAL A 90 -13.69 -7.43 11.38
N SER A 91 -14.81 -7.60 12.08
CA SER A 91 -15.90 -6.62 12.14
C SER A 91 -15.83 -5.85 13.46
N GLY A 92 -15.51 -4.55 13.41
CA GLY A 92 -15.42 -3.68 14.57
C GLY A 92 -14.05 -2.99 14.73
N LYS A 93 -13.28 -3.34 15.77
CA LYS A 93 -11.94 -2.78 16.03
C LYS A 93 -10.91 -3.89 16.11
N GLY A 94 -9.92 -3.87 15.22
CA GLY A 94 -8.88 -4.90 15.14
C GLY A 94 -7.46 -4.34 15.22
N VAL A 95 -6.58 -5.05 15.92
CA VAL A 95 -5.13 -4.93 15.76
C VAL A 95 -4.58 -6.28 15.33
N ILE A 96 -3.93 -6.33 14.18
CA ILE A 96 -3.47 -7.56 13.55
C ILE A 96 -1.97 -7.44 13.29
N THR A 97 -1.19 -8.36 13.84
CA THR A 97 0.26 -8.39 13.71
C THR A 97 0.75 -9.73 13.18
N HIS A 98 1.43 -9.71 12.05
CA HIS A 98 2.10 -10.87 11.46
C HIS A 98 3.61 -10.63 11.43
N SER A 99 4.38 -11.39 12.21
CA SER A 99 5.84 -11.22 12.24
C SER A 99 6.54 -11.92 11.05
N ARG A 100 6.14 -13.15 10.72
CA ARG A 100 6.68 -13.90 9.57
C ARG A 100 5.59 -14.77 8.93
N CYS A 101 5.34 -14.57 7.64
CA CYS A 101 4.45 -15.42 6.86
C CYS A 101 5.07 -15.81 5.52
N ASP A 102 5.17 -17.09 5.21
CA ASP A 102 5.91 -17.50 4.01
C ASP A 102 5.06 -17.47 2.73
N HIS A 103 3.78 -17.83 2.80
CA HIS A 103 2.94 -18.03 1.61
C HIS A 103 1.84 -16.97 1.42
N ARG A 104 0.69 -17.07 2.09
CA ARG A 104 -0.44 -16.15 1.86
C ARG A 104 -1.03 -15.63 3.16
N VAL A 105 -1.28 -14.31 3.18
CA VAL A 105 -2.06 -13.66 4.23
C VAL A 105 -3.17 -12.85 3.57
N ILE A 106 -4.39 -13.03 4.04
CA ILE A 106 -5.59 -12.29 3.65
C ILE A 106 -6.15 -11.69 4.94
N VAL A 107 -6.43 -10.40 4.92
CA VAL A 107 -6.96 -9.68 6.08
C VAL A 107 -8.07 -8.75 5.62
N ASP A 108 -9.29 -8.98 6.10
CA ASP A 108 -10.43 -8.13 5.81
C ASP A 108 -10.90 -7.44 7.09
N VAL A 109 -10.99 -6.12 7.07
CA VAL A 109 -11.42 -5.32 8.23
C VAL A 109 -12.57 -4.39 7.85
N SER A 110 -13.72 -4.60 8.48
CA SER A 110 -14.83 -3.65 8.49
C SER A 110 -14.84 -2.88 9.81
N GLY A 111 -14.58 -1.56 9.77
CA GLY A 111 -14.55 -0.69 10.93
C GLY A 111 -13.21 0.03 11.13
N LYS A 112 -12.49 -0.25 12.22
CA LYS A 112 -11.18 0.35 12.53
C LYS A 112 -10.10 -0.72 12.65
N GLY A 113 -9.08 -0.66 11.81
CA GLY A 113 -8.00 -1.65 11.78
C GLY A 113 -6.60 -1.04 11.91
N VAL A 114 -5.72 -1.71 12.65
CA VAL A 114 -4.27 -1.53 12.55
C VAL A 114 -3.66 -2.87 12.14
N ILE A 115 -2.95 -2.89 11.01
CA ILE A 115 -2.42 -4.12 10.42
C ILE A 115 -0.92 -3.94 10.22
N THR A 116 -0.13 -4.84 10.80
CA THR A 116 1.34 -4.81 10.71
C THR A 116 1.88 -6.14 10.22
N HIS A 117 2.60 -6.12 9.10
CA HIS A 117 3.34 -7.26 8.57
C HIS A 117 4.84 -6.96 8.57
N SER A 118 5.61 -7.70 9.38
CA SER A 118 7.07 -7.49 9.43
C SER A 118 7.80 -8.16 8.26
N ARG A 119 7.46 -9.40 7.92
CA ARG A 119 8.06 -10.15 6.80
C ARG A 119 7.04 -11.08 6.15
N CYS A 120 6.83 -10.93 4.84
CA CYS A 120 5.99 -11.83 4.05
C CYS A 120 6.65 -12.21 2.73
N ASN A 121 6.87 -13.50 2.47
CA ASN A 121 7.66 -13.89 1.29
C ASN A 121 6.82 -13.90 0.00
N HIS A 122 5.57 -14.36 0.04
CA HIS A 122 4.74 -14.50 -1.17
C HIS A 122 3.66 -13.43 -1.33
N ARG A 123 2.47 -13.58 -0.75
CA ARG A 123 1.34 -12.70 -1.05
C ARG A 123 0.66 -12.17 0.21
N VAL A 124 0.40 -10.88 0.21
CA VAL A 124 -0.45 -10.23 1.21
C VAL A 124 -1.56 -9.47 0.50
N ILE A 125 -2.79 -9.72 0.93
CA ILE A 125 -4.00 -9.03 0.48
C ILE A 125 -4.65 -8.44 1.73
N VAL A 126 -4.96 -7.16 1.68
CA VAL A 126 -5.62 -6.46 2.78
C VAL A 126 -6.76 -5.63 2.23
N ASP A 127 -7.98 -5.86 2.71
CA ASP A 127 -9.13 -5.00 2.47
C ASP A 127 -9.51 -4.29 3.78
N VAL A 128 -9.68 -2.97 3.72
CA VAL A 128 -10.22 -2.19 4.82
C VAL A 128 -11.37 -1.31 4.37
N SER A 129 -12.56 -1.58 4.91
CA SER A 129 -13.71 -0.68 4.88
C SER A 129 -13.80 0.10 6.20
N GLY A 130 -13.58 1.42 6.16
CA GLY A 130 -13.64 2.32 7.31
C GLY A 130 -12.35 3.10 7.56
N LYS A 131 -11.66 2.84 8.67
CA LYS A 131 -10.39 3.50 9.03
C LYS A 131 -9.27 2.49 9.22
N GLY A 132 -8.22 2.57 8.42
CA GLY A 132 -7.11 1.63 8.42
C GLY A 132 -5.74 2.29 8.60
N VAL A 133 -4.86 1.65 9.37
CA VAL A 133 -3.42 1.87 9.31
C VAL A 133 -2.75 0.56 8.95
N ILE A 134 -2.01 0.55 7.85
CA ILE A 134 -1.41 -0.65 7.27
C ILE A 134 0.09 -0.44 7.12
N THR A 135 0.88 -1.31 7.73
CA THR A 135 2.35 -1.23 7.70
C THR A 135 2.95 -2.55 7.23
N HIS A 136 3.73 -2.52 6.15
CA HIS A 136 4.53 -3.65 5.67
C HIS A 136 6.01 -3.29 5.70
N SER A 137 6.80 -3.98 6.53
CA SER A 137 8.24 -3.72 6.60
C SER A 137 9.02 -4.38 5.46
N ARG A 138 8.72 -5.64 5.14
CA ARG A 138 9.35 -6.39 4.03
C ARG A 138 8.37 -7.35 3.38
N CYS A 139 8.24 -7.26 2.05
CA CYS A 139 7.53 -8.28 1.27
C CYS A 139 8.30 -8.64 -0.02
N ASP A 140 8.52 -9.92 -0.29
CA ASP A 140 9.33 -10.29 -1.46
C ASP A 140 8.51 -10.27 -2.75
N HIS A 141 7.31 -10.86 -2.78
CA HIS A 141 6.57 -11.01 -4.04
C HIS A 141 5.45 -9.97 -4.26
N ARG A 142 4.29 -10.09 -3.62
CA ARG A 142 3.13 -9.24 -3.96
C ARG A 142 2.38 -8.74 -2.74
N VAL A 143 2.09 -7.44 -2.73
CA VAL A 143 1.16 -6.81 -1.80
C VAL A 143 0.04 -6.13 -2.58
N ILE A 144 -1.20 -6.38 -2.16
CA ILE A 144 -2.41 -5.73 -2.64
C ILE A 144 -3.10 -5.14 -1.42
N VAL A 145 -3.44 -3.87 -1.47
CA VAL A 145 -4.13 -3.17 -0.38
C VAL A 145 -5.24 -2.34 -0.96
N ASP A 146 -6.47 -2.65 -0.55
CA ASP A 146 -7.66 -1.92 -0.94
C ASP A 146 -8.24 -1.23 0.30
N VAL A 147 -8.50 0.08 0.20
CA VAL A 147 -9.07 0.85 1.31
C VAL A 147 -10.24 1.69 0.84
N SER A 148 -11.42 1.42 1.40
CA SER A 148 -12.60 2.28 1.31
C SER A 148 -12.75 3.09 2.60
N GLY A 149 -12.61 4.41 2.53
CA GLY A 149 -12.72 5.32 3.67
C GLY A 149 -11.46 6.12 3.96
N LYS A 150 -10.82 5.92 5.12
CA LYS A 150 -9.59 6.64 5.52
C LYS A 150 -8.44 5.65 5.76
N GLY A 151 -7.37 5.78 4.99
CA GLY A 151 -6.21 4.87 5.06
C GLY A 151 -4.89 5.59 5.26
N VAL A 152 -4.01 4.99 6.07
CA VAL A 152 -2.56 5.26 6.05
C VAL A 152 -1.84 3.97 5.72
N ILE A 153 -1.05 3.98 4.66
CA ILE A 153 -0.40 2.79 4.11
C ILE A 153 1.10 3.07 4.02
N THR A 154 1.90 2.25 4.70
CA THR A 154 3.36 2.38 4.72
C THR A 154 4.03 1.07 4.30
N HIS A 155 4.83 1.13 3.24
CA HIS A 155 5.67 0.04 2.76
C HIS A 155 7.14 0.42 2.82
N SER A 156 7.95 -0.28 3.62
CA SER A 156 9.38 0.02 3.69
C SER A 156 10.17 -0.64 2.56
N ARG A 157 9.93 -1.92 2.27
CA ARG A 157 10.63 -2.66 1.21
C ARG A 157 9.71 -3.68 0.53
N CYS A 158 9.68 -3.65 -0.80
CA CYS A 158 9.08 -4.70 -1.61
C CYS A 158 9.96 -5.06 -2.81
N ASN A 159 10.18 -6.36 -3.10
CA ASN A 159 11.04 -6.74 -4.22
C ASN A 159 10.26 -6.77 -5.55
N HIS A 160 9.05 -7.30 -5.58
CA HIS A 160 8.26 -7.40 -6.82
C HIS A 160 7.17 -6.34 -6.94
N ARG A 161 5.96 -6.58 -6.45
CA ARG A 161 4.80 -5.76 -6.84
C ARG A 161 4.01 -5.26 -5.64
N VAL A 162 3.72 -3.96 -5.65
CA VAL A 162 2.77 -3.32 -4.75
C VAL A 162 1.65 -2.71 -5.60
N ILE A 163 0.40 -3.01 -5.21
CA ILE A 163 -0.82 -2.41 -5.74
C ILE A 163 -1.57 -1.84 -4.55
N VAL A 164 -1.97 -0.59 -4.64
CA VAL A 164 -2.72 0.11 -3.58
C VAL A 164 -3.85 0.88 -4.22
N ASP A 165 -5.08 0.54 -3.88
CA ASP A 165 -6.27 1.23 -4.36
C ASP A 165 -6.98 1.89 -3.16
N VAL A 166 -7.22 3.19 -3.23
CA VAL A 166 -7.87 3.95 -2.15
C VAL A 166 -9.06 4.73 -2.67
N SER A 167 -10.24 4.43 -2.14
CA SER A 167 -11.44 5.25 -2.30
C SER A 167 -11.69 6.05 -1.01
N GLY A 168 -11.59 7.38 -1.07
CA GLY A 168 -11.79 8.29 0.05
C GLY A 168 -10.59 9.16 0.37
N LYS A 169 -9.97 9.00 1.55
CA LYS A 169 -8.79 9.76 1.99
C LYS A 169 -7.62 8.83 2.28
N GLY A 170 -6.51 8.98 1.55
CA GLY A 170 -5.33 8.11 1.68
C GLY A 170 -4.04 8.88 1.91
N VAL A 171 -3.17 8.32 2.76
CA VAL A 171 -1.74 8.64 2.79
C VAL A 171 -0.95 7.38 2.50
N ILE A 172 -0.14 7.41 1.45
CA ILE A 172 0.60 6.25 0.95
C ILE A 172 2.08 6.60 0.94
N THR A 173 2.89 5.84 1.68
CA THR A 173 4.34 6.00 1.73
C THR A 173 5.02 4.70 1.32
N HIS A 174 5.86 4.75 0.30
CA HIS A 174 6.66 3.62 -0.15
C HIS A 174 8.15 3.97 -0.22
N SER A 175 8.99 3.32 0.58
CA SER A 175 10.42 3.68 0.63
C SER A 175 11.25 3.02 -0.47
N ARG A 176 11.09 1.72 -0.74
CA ARG A 176 11.92 1.00 -1.74
C ARG A 176 11.15 -0.13 -2.42
N CYS A 177 10.98 -0.04 -3.74
CA CYS A 177 10.47 -1.12 -4.59
C CYS A 177 11.50 -1.50 -5.66
N ASN A 178 11.79 -2.78 -5.89
CA ASN A 178 12.68 -3.13 -7.02
C ASN A 178 11.91 -3.16 -8.35
N HIS A 179 10.71 -3.74 -8.39
CA HIS A 179 10.02 -3.94 -9.66
C HIS A 179 8.88 -2.94 -9.90
N ARG A 180 7.67 -3.13 -9.36
CA ARG A 180 6.50 -2.33 -9.75
C ARG A 180 5.69 -1.80 -8.57
N VAL A 181 5.39 -0.51 -8.61
CA VAL A 181 4.39 0.15 -7.75
C VAL A 181 3.24 0.66 -8.62
N ILE A 182 2.01 0.32 -8.25
CA ILE A 182 0.77 0.85 -8.82
C ILE A 182 -0.02 1.44 -7.67
N VAL A 183 -0.47 2.68 -7.83
CA VAL A 183 -1.33 3.35 -6.86
C VAL A 183 -2.50 4.00 -7.59
N ASP A 184 -3.72 3.70 -7.17
CA ASP A 184 -4.94 4.39 -7.58
C ASP A 184 -5.55 5.08 -6.36
N VAL A 185 -5.89 6.36 -6.50
CA VAL A 185 -6.64 7.10 -5.49
C VAL A 185 -7.83 7.82 -6.10
N SER A 186 -9.02 7.43 -5.69
CA SER A 186 -10.26 8.20 -5.89
C SER A 186 -10.58 8.99 -4.62
N GLY A 187 -10.54 10.32 -4.70
CA GLY A 187 -10.82 11.23 -3.58
C GLY A 187 -9.66 12.15 -3.23
N LYS A 188 -9.08 12.02 -2.03
CA LYS A 188 -7.96 12.85 -1.56
C LYS A 188 -6.76 11.97 -1.20
N GLY A 189 -5.63 12.17 -1.88
CA GLY A 189 -4.43 11.35 -1.70
C GLY A 189 -3.17 12.16 -1.44
N VAL A 190 -2.31 11.64 -0.56
CA VAL A 190 -0.89 12.02 -0.50
C VAL A 190 -0.06 10.77 -0.75
N ILE A 191 0.80 10.81 -1.77
CA ILE A 191 1.59 9.68 -2.24
C ILE A 191 3.06 10.06 -2.22
N THR A 192 3.85 9.36 -1.41
CA THR A 192 5.30 9.56 -1.30
C THR A 192 6.05 8.29 -1.64
N LEU A 193 6.84 8.33 -2.71
CA LEU A 193 7.59 7.18 -3.25
C LEU A 193 9.09 7.53 -3.29
N SER A 194 9.92 6.89 -2.47
CA SER A 194 11.34 7.30 -2.38
C SER A 194 12.23 6.67 -3.44
N ARG A 195 12.13 5.35 -3.67
CA ARG A 195 12.95 4.64 -4.66
C ARG A 195 12.16 3.52 -5.33
N CYS A 196 12.16 3.52 -6.66
CA CYS A 196 11.66 2.40 -7.46
C CYS A 196 12.61 2.11 -8.63
N ASN A 197 13.10 0.88 -8.81
CA ASN A 197 14.04 0.64 -9.90
C ASN A 197 13.32 0.54 -11.26
N HIS A 198 12.18 -0.16 -11.35
CA HIS A 198 11.62 -0.48 -12.66
C HIS A 198 10.39 0.36 -13.07
N ARG A 199 9.24 0.28 -12.38
CA ARG A 199 8.03 1.00 -12.83
C ARG A 199 7.17 1.54 -11.70
N VAL A 200 6.78 2.80 -11.83
CA VAL A 200 5.76 3.46 -11.02
C VAL A 200 4.61 3.90 -11.91
N ILE A 201 3.40 3.59 -11.49
CA ILE A 201 2.16 4.09 -12.08
C ILE A 201 1.34 4.66 -10.93
N VAL A 202 0.91 5.92 -11.07
CA VAL A 202 0.03 6.57 -10.11
C VAL A 202 -1.13 7.17 -10.88
N ASP A 203 -2.35 6.85 -10.47
CA ASP A 203 -3.58 7.48 -10.93
C ASP A 203 -4.25 8.17 -9.74
N VAL A 204 -4.71 9.41 -9.93
CA VAL A 204 -5.47 10.14 -8.92
C VAL A 204 -6.66 10.83 -9.57
N SER A 205 -7.86 10.41 -9.19
CA SER A 205 -9.10 11.14 -9.44
C SER A 205 -9.50 11.95 -8.20
N GLY A 206 -9.48 13.28 -8.29
CA GLY A 206 -9.85 14.20 -7.20
C GLY A 206 -8.73 15.16 -6.82
N LYS A 207 -8.21 15.07 -5.59
CA LYS A 207 -7.12 15.93 -5.09
C LYS A 207 -5.90 15.10 -4.68
N GLY A 208 -4.77 15.30 -5.35
CA GLY A 208 -3.55 14.53 -5.13
C GLY A 208 -2.32 15.38 -4.84
N VAL A 209 -1.48 14.91 -3.93
CA VAL A 209 -0.07 15.32 -3.84
C VAL A 209 0.80 14.10 -4.06
N ILE A 210 1.67 14.15 -5.06
CA ILE A 210 2.52 13.03 -5.48
C ILE A 210 3.97 13.48 -5.41
N THR A 211 4.78 12.79 -4.63
CA THR A 211 6.22 13.02 -4.53
C THR A 211 6.96 11.73 -4.86
N HIS A 212 7.84 11.76 -5.87
CA HIS A 212 8.70 10.64 -6.24
C HIS A 212 10.18 11.05 -6.26
N SER A 213 11.04 10.35 -5.51
CA SER A 213 12.43 10.81 -5.33
C SER A 213 13.47 10.20 -6.27
N ARG A 214 13.34 8.93 -6.70
CA ARG A 214 14.30 8.25 -7.59
C ARG A 214 13.66 7.10 -8.37
N CYS A 215 13.63 7.17 -9.70
CA CYS A 215 13.23 6.06 -10.56
C CYS A 215 14.28 5.75 -11.62
N ASN A 216 14.66 4.47 -11.81
CA ASN A 216 15.66 4.14 -12.85
C ASN A 216 15.03 3.89 -14.23
N HIS A 217 13.76 3.52 -14.31
CA HIS A 217 13.10 3.20 -15.58
C HIS A 217 11.89 4.09 -15.82
N ARG A 218 10.68 3.69 -15.44
CA ARG A 218 9.46 4.38 -15.90
C ARG A 218 8.60 4.91 -14.76
N VAL A 219 8.23 6.18 -14.85
CA VAL A 219 7.20 6.83 -14.04
C VAL A 219 6.06 7.26 -14.96
N ILE A 220 4.84 6.87 -14.61
CA ILE A 220 3.60 7.34 -15.24
C ILE A 220 2.75 7.92 -14.12
N VAL A 221 2.30 9.16 -14.29
CA VAL A 221 1.37 9.81 -13.37
C VAL A 221 0.21 10.36 -14.17
N ASP A 222 -1.01 10.01 -13.79
CA ASP A 222 -2.24 10.60 -14.28
C ASP A 222 -2.94 11.28 -13.09
N VAL A 223 -3.41 12.52 -13.29
CA VAL A 223 -4.23 13.22 -12.30
C VAL A 223 -5.42 13.87 -12.99
N SER A 224 -6.61 13.43 -12.62
CA SER A 224 -7.87 14.09 -12.97
C SER A 224 -8.40 14.90 -11.78
N GLY A 225 -8.35 16.23 -11.86
CA GLY A 225 -8.84 17.14 -10.82
C GLY A 225 -7.82 18.18 -10.39
N LYS A 226 -7.31 18.10 -9.15
CA LYS A 226 -6.28 19.00 -8.62
C LYS A 226 -5.05 18.22 -8.17
N GLY A 227 -3.91 18.45 -8.81
CA GLY A 227 -2.67 17.72 -8.55
C GLY A 227 -1.49 18.62 -8.21
N VAL A 228 -0.65 18.18 -7.27
CA VAL A 228 0.73 18.64 -7.14
C VAL A 228 1.64 17.44 -7.34
N ILE A 229 2.54 17.51 -8.32
CA ILE A 229 3.41 16.42 -8.71
C ILE A 229 4.85 16.91 -8.61
N THR A 230 5.65 16.23 -7.79
CA THR A 230 7.09 16.49 -7.66
C THR A 230 7.85 15.21 -7.95
N LEU A 231 8.57 15.17 -9.08
CA LEU A 231 9.43 14.04 -9.42
C LEU A 231 10.89 14.50 -9.45
N SER A 232 11.78 13.67 -8.89
CA SER A 232 13.21 13.90 -8.93
C SER A 232 13.97 12.64 -9.34
N ARG A 233 15.12 12.83 -10.00
CA ARG A 233 16.08 11.78 -10.37
C ARG A 233 15.42 10.59 -11.08
N CYS A 234 14.84 10.87 -12.24
CA CYS A 234 14.20 9.85 -13.08
C CYS A 234 15.05 9.58 -14.32
N ASN A 235 15.61 8.39 -14.45
CA ASN A 235 16.65 8.15 -15.47
C ASN A 235 16.08 7.96 -16.88
N HIS A 236 15.01 7.16 -17.05
CA HIS A 236 14.61 6.72 -18.39
C HIS A 236 13.35 7.39 -18.95
N ARG A 237 12.16 7.16 -18.40
CA ARG A 237 10.91 7.72 -18.96
C ARG A 237 9.98 8.25 -17.88
N VAL A 238 9.58 9.51 -18.04
CA VAL A 238 8.55 10.16 -17.24
C VAL A 238 7.41 10.55 -18.18
N ILE A 239 6.19 10.17 -17.81
CA ILE A 239 4.96 10.61 -18.45
C ILE A 239 4.08 11.18 -17.35
N VAL A 240 3.63 12.41 -17.51
CA VAL A 240 2.69 13.05 -16.59
C VAL A 240 1.53 13.59 -17.42
N ASP A 241 0.32 13.19 -17.08
CA ASP A 241 -0.92 13.74 -17.61
C ASP A 241 -1.69 14.40 -16.46
N VAL A 242 -2.20 15.60 -16.69
CA VAL A 242 -3.07 16.29 -15.74
C VAL A 242 -4.26 16.90 -16.47
N SER A 243 -5.46 16.45 -16.11
CA SER A 243 -6.70 17.14 -16.46
C SER A 243 -7.22 17.95 -15.25
N GLY A 244 -7.46 19.24 -15.44
CA GLY A 244 -7.93 20.16 -14.40
C GLY A 244 -6.88 21.18 -13.96
N LYS A 245 -6.41 21.11 -12.70
CA LYS A 245 -5.43 22.06 -12.14
C LYS A 245 -4.18 21.32 -11.64
N GLY A 246 -3.03 21.60 -12.24
CA GLY A 246 -1.77 20.92 -11.94
C GLY A 246 -0.65 21.86 -11.56
N VAL A 247 0.17 21.47 -10.58
CA VAL A 247 1.53 21.98 -10.43
C VAL A 247 2.49 20.81 -10.58
N ILE A 248 3.41 20.89 -11.53
CA ILE A 248 4.35 19.83 -11.88
C ILE A 248 5.76 20.37 -11.71
N THR A 249 6.56 19.70 -10.89
CA THR A 249 7.97 20.01 -10.69
C THR A 249 8.80 18.77 -11.00
N LEU A 250 9.61 18.83 -12.04
CA LEU A 250 10.53 17.78 -12.43
C LEU A 250 11.98 18.24 -12.27
N SER A 251 12.81 17.38 -11.67
CA SER A 251 14.24 17.67 -11.49
C SER A 251 15.12 16.47 -11.82
N ARG A 252 16.20 16.68 -12.59
CA ARG A 252 17.18 15.63 -12.96
C ARG A 252 16.50 14.44 -13.66
N CYS A 253 15.96 14.70 -14.84
CA CYS A 253 15.31 13.67 -15.66
C CYS A 253 16.11 13.43 -16.94
N ASN A 254 16.77 12.28 -17.08
CA ASN A 254 17.85 12.17 -18.07
C ASN A 254 17.30 11.92 -19.49
N HIS A 255 16.47 10.90 -19.71
CA HIS A 255 16.23 10.43 -21.08
C HIS A 255 14.96 10.97 -21.77
N ARG A 256 13.74 10.66 -21.30
CA ARG A 256 12.50 11.17 -21.93
C ARG A 256 11.46 11.63 -20.91
N VAL A 257 10.99 12.86 -21.10
CA VAL A 257 9.93 13.47 -20.32
C VAL A 257 8.80 13.89 -21.26
N ILE A 258 7.59 13.49 -20.95
CA ILE A 258 6.36 13.92 -21.62
C ILE A 258 5.44 14.46 -20.53
N VAL A 259 4.97 15.69 -20.70
CA VAL A 259 3.99 16.32 -19.81
C VAL A 259 2.84 16.83 -20.66
N ASP A 260 1.63 16.41 -20.34
CA ASP A 260 0.39 16.94 -20.91
C ASP A 260 -0.41 17.57 -19.78
N VAL A 261 -0.92 18.78 -20.01
CA VAL A 261 -1.84 19.44 -19.09
C VAL A 261 -3.02 20.02 -19.86
N SER A 262 -4.22 19.52 -19.56
CA SER A 262 -5.48 20.13 -19.97
C SER A 262 -6.11 20.91 -18.81
N GLY A 263 -6.25 22.23 -18.97
CA GLY A 263 -6.85 23.11 -17.97
C GLY A 263 -5.90 24.21 -17.47
N LYS A 264 -5.49 24.18 -16.20
CA LYS A 264 -4.57 25.16 -15.61
C LYS A 264 -3.32 24.48 -15.06
N GLY A 265 -2.16 24.79 -15.64
CA GLY A 265 -0.89 24.17 -15.28
C GLY A 265 0.18 25.16 -14.87
N VAL A 266 1.00 24.79 -13.88
CA VAL A 266 2.33 25.35 -13.69
C VAL A 266 3.32 24.21 -13.80
N ILE A 267 4.28 24.33 -14.71
CA ILE A 267 5.24 23.28 -15.01
C ILE A 267 6.64 23.85 -14.84
N THR A 268 7.43 23.24 -13.96
CA THR A 268 8.82 23.60 -13.73
C THR A 268 9.72 22.40 -13.99
N HIS A 269 10.65 22.55 -14.94
CA HIS A 269 11.66 21.56 -15.26
C HIS A 269 13.07 22.09 -14.96
N SER A 270 13.88 21.25 -14.33
CA SER A 270 15.30 21.54 -14.09
C SER A 270 16.18 20.34 -14.39
N ARG A 271 17.24 20.53 -15.17
CA ARG A 271 18.22 19.49 -15.53
C ARG A 271 17.58 18.30 -16.24
N CYS A 272 17.33 18.44 -17.54
CA CYS A 272 16.88 17.32 -18.38
C CYS A 272 17.88 17.09 -19.50
N ASP A 273 18.30 15.85 -19.76
CA ASP A 273 19.48 15.63 -20.62
C ASP A 273 19.14 15.36 -22.09
N HIS A 274 18.03 14.69 -22.42
CA HIS A 274 17.75 14.26 -23.80
C HIS A 274 16.50 14.88 -24.44
N ARG A 275 15.28 14.47 -24.03
CA ARG A 275 14.04 14.92 -24.70
C ARG A 275 12.94 15.28 -23.73
N VAL A 276 12.47 16.51 -23.84
CA VAL A 276 11.31 17.03 -23.10
C VAL A 276 10.23 17.43 -24.11
N ILE A 277 9.02 16.92 -23.92
CA ILE A 277 7.82 17.32 -24.66
C ILE A 277 6.81 17.82 -23.63
N VAL A 278 6.36 19.05 -23.79
CA VAL A 278 5.32 19.64 -22.95
C VAL A 278 4.19 20.13 -23.85
N ASP A 279 2.98 19.66 -23.59
CA ASP A 279 1.75 20.17 -24.19
C ASP A 279 0.89 20.78 -23.08
N VAL A 280 0.38 21.98 -23.32
CA VAL A 280 -0.57 22.63 -22.42
C VAL A 280 -1.75 23.17 -23.22
N SER A 281 -2.93 22.61 -22.98
CA SER A 281 -4.20 23.16 -23.45
C SER A 281 -4.89 23.94 -22.33
N GLY A 282 -5.10 25.24 -22.53
CA GLY A 282 -5.77 26.12 -21.56
C GLY A 282 -4.88 27.26 -21.03
N LYS A 283 -4.58 27.26 -19.71
CA LYS A 283 -3.75 28.28 -19.06
C LYS A 283 -2.49 27.68 -18.45
N GLY A 284 -1.31 28.11 -18.89
CA GLY A 284 -0.04 27.50 -18.52
C GLY A 284 1.05 28.49 -18.12
N VAL A 285 1.84 28.14 -17.12
CA VAL A 285 3.19 28.73 -16.95
C VAL A 285 4.20 27.61 -17.04
N ILE A 286 5.17 27.75 -17.93
CA ILE A 286 6.20 26.75 -18.16
C ILE A 286 7.57 27.40 -17.92
N THR A 287 8.36 26.79 -17.04
CA THR A 287 9.73 27.23 -16.74
C THR A 287 10.70 26.07 -16.96
N HIS A 288 11.66 26.27 -17.87
CA HIS A 288 12.73 25.33 -18.14
C HIS A 288 14.09 25.90 -17.71
N SER A 289 14.91 25.04 -17.10
CA SER A 289 16.30 25.36 -16.76
C SER A 289 17.24 24.19 -17.05
N ARG A 290 18.38 24.46 -17.70
CA ARG A 290 19.43 23.45 -17.97
C ARG A 290 18.89 22.20 -18.67
N CYS A 291 18.19 22.37 -19.78
CA CYS A 291 17.78 21.26 -20.62
C CYS A 291 18.77 21.13 -21.77
N ASN A 292 19.25 19.90 -22.02
CA ASN A 292 20.15 19.57 -23.11
C ASN A 292 19.36 18.82 -24.21
N HIS A 293 19.91 18.83 -25.44
CA HIS A 293 19.39 18.18 -26.64
C HIS A 293 18.09 18.71 -27.24
N ARG A 294 16.90 18.40 -26.70
CA ARG A 294 15.63 18.77 -27.37
C ARG A 294 14.48 19.05 -26.40
N VAL A 295 13.94 20.26 -26.49
CA VAL A 295 12.72 20.68 -25.80
C VAL A 295 11.68 21.07 -26.84
N ILE A 296 10.49 20.46 -26.77
CA ILE A 296 9.33 20.81 -27.59
C ILE A 296 8.25 21.27 -26.63
N VAL A 297 7.75 22.49 -26.83
CA VAL A 297 6.66 23.05 -26.03
C VAL A 297 5.56 23.47 -26.99
N ASP A 298 4.35 22.97 -26.75
CA ASP A 298 3.12 23.43 -27.38
C ASP A 298 2.21 24.02 -26.31
N VAL A 299 1.61 25.17 -26.62
CA VAL A 299 0.67 25.86 -25.72
C VAL A 299 -0.52 26.33 -26.55
N SER A 300 -1.62 25.59 -26.44
CA SER A 300 -2.91 25.98 -27.00
C SER A 300 -3.73 26.74 -25.95
N GLY A 301 -3.60 28.07 -25.94
CA GLY A 301 -4.34 28.94 -25.03
C GLY A 301 -3.54 30.15 -24.53
N LYS A 302 -3.70 30.50 -23.25
CA LYS A 302 -2.96 31.62 -22.62
C LYS A 302 -1.83 31.08 -21.77
N GLY A 303 -0.58 31.34 -22.13
CA GLY A 303 0.53 30.90 -21.30
C GLY A 303 1.80 31.72 -21.44
N VAL A 304 2.70 31.50 -20.49
CA VAL A 304 4.04 32.09 -20.47
C VAL A 304 5.05 30.94 -20.46
N VAL A 305 6.00 30.98 -21.38
CA VAL A 305 7.11 30.03 -21.44
C VAL A 305 8.41 30.77 -21.16
N THR A 306 9.19 30.29 -20.20
CA THR A 306 10.47 30.87 -19.81
C THR A 306 11.58 29.83 -19.89
N HIS A 307 12.68 30.18 -20.54
CA HIS A 307 13.86 29.33 -20.69
C HIS A 307 15.09 30.00 -20.06
N SER A 308 15.82 29.26 -19.23
CA SER A 308 17.07 29.74 -18.60
C SER A 308 18.21 28.73 -18.81
N ARG A 309 19.21 29.11 -19.61
CA ARG A 309 20.41 28.28 -19.91
C ARG A 309 20.07 26.90 -20.49
N CYS A 310 19.33 26.87 -21.59
CA CYS A 310 19.16 25.65 -22.40
C CYS A 310 20.04 25.82 -23.64
N ASP A 311 20.86 24.82 -23.97
CA ASP A 311 21.58 24.82 -25.25
C ASP A 311 20.52 24.59 -26.34
N SER A 312 20.29 25.64 -27.13
CA SER A 312 19.26 25.75 -28.17
C SER A 312 19.51 24.81 -29.33
#